data_AF-A0A4S1CJT8-F1
#
_entry.id   AF-A0A4S1CJT8-F1
#
_cell.length_a   1.000
_cell.length_b   1.000
_cell.length_c   1.000
_cell.angle_alpha   90.00
_cell.angle_beta   90.00
_cell.angle_gamma   90.00
#
_symmetry.space_group_name_H-M   'P 1'
#
loop_
_entity.id
_entity.type
_entity.pdbx_description
1 polymer ?
#
loop_
_entity_poly.entity_id
_entity_poly.type
_entity_poly.pdbx_seq_one_letter_code
_entity_poly.pdbx_strand_id
1 'polypeptide(L)'
;MSPSFRPRGPKNVPPKSAEEIDELVRKLRGEQQRPENYREKSLKLHGWICAKCGREFELSNLHLLTVHHKDGNHNYNPPDGSNWENLCVYCHDDEHSRTILADYLAEKDKK
;
A
#
# COMPACT_ATOMS: atom_id res chain seq x y z
N MET A 1 -18.00 -23.90 -24.61
CA MET A 1 -16.74 -24.58 -25.01
C MET A 1 -15.65 -24.13 -24.05
N SER A 2 -15.18 -25.00 -23.16
CA SER A 2 -14.20 -24.65 -22.13
C SER A 2 -12.78 -24.59 -22.71
N PRO A 3 -11.96 -23.57 -22.38
CA PRO A 3 -10.59 -23.51 -22.84
C PRO A 3 -9.75 -24.59 -22.16
N SER A 4 -9.12 -25.47 -22.94
CA SER A 4 -8.25 -26.52 -22.42
C SER A 4 -7.01 -25.88 -21.78
N PHE A 5 -6.83 -26.06 -20.48
CA PHE A 5 -5.60 -25.64 -19.80
C PHE A 5 -4.47 -26.58 -20.25
N ARG A 6 -3.65 -26.13 -21.20
CA ARG A 6 -2.43 -26.84 -21.59
C ARG A 6 -1.28 -26.35 -20.70
N PRO A 7 -0.59 -27.22 -19.95
CA PRO A 7 0.59 -26.82 -19.21
C PRO A 7 1.64 -26.32 -20.21
N ARG A 8 2.09 -25.07 -20.04
CA ARG A 8 3.21 -24.53 -20.81
C ARG A 8 4.46 -25.30 -20.37
N GLY A 9 5.13 -25.96 -21.32
CA GLY A 9 6.41 -26.61 -21.07
C GLY A 9 7.46 -25.62 -20.56
N PRO A 10 8.51 -26.10 -19.87
CA PRO A 10 9.57 -25.26 -19.35
C PRO A 10 10.20 -24.46 -20.50
N LYS A 11 10.16 -23.14 -20.39
CA LYS A 11 10.87 -22.25 -21.31
C LYS A 11 12.32 -22.14 -20.85
N ASN A 12 13.26 -22.44 -21.73
CA ASN A 12 14.66 -22.06 -21.53
C ASN A 12 14.75 -20.53 -21.64
N VAL A 13 14.72 -19.86 -20.50
CA VAL A 13 15.00 -18.42 -20.41
C VAL A 13 16.50 -18.29 -20.13
N PRO A 14 17.26 -17.53 -20.92
CA PRO A 14 18.66 -17.29 -20.60
C PRO A 14 18.78 -16.64 -19.21
N PRO A 15 19.80 -16.98 -18.42
CA PRO A 15 20.03 -16.36 -17.13
C PRO A 15 20.25 -14.86 -17.33
N LYS A 16 19.62 -14.04 -16.49
CA LYS A 16 19.84 -12.59 -16.47
C LYS A 16 21.30 -12.29 -16.11
N SER A 17 21.87 -11.24 -16.70
CA SER A 17 23.21 -10.78 -16.36
C SER A 17 23.28 -10.28 -14.91
N ALA A 18 24.48 -10.19 -14.35
CA ALA A 18 24.67 -9.67 -12.99
C ALA A 18 24.16 -8.23 -12.85
N GLU A 19 24.33 -7.41 -13.89
CA GLU A 19 23.85 -6.03 -13.96
C GLU A 19 22.32 -5.96 -14.00
N GLU A 20 21.66 -6.84 -14.76
CA GLU A 20 20.20 -6.92 -14.80
C GLU A 20 19.62 -7.38 -13.45
N ILE A 21 20.33 -8.24 -12.72
CA ILE A 21 19.96 -8.67 -11.37
C ILE A 21 20.13 -7.50 -10.39
N ASP A 22 21.24 -6.77 -10.45
CA ASP A 22 21.50 -5.62 -9.58
C ASP A 22 20.48 -4.50 -9.81
N GLU A 23 20.17 -4.18 -11.07
CA GLU A 23 19.16 -3.19 -11.41
C GLU A 23 17.76 -3.60 -10.93
N LEU A 24 17.42 -4.88 -11.08
CA LEU A 24 16.16 -5.43 -10.56
C LEU A 24 16.10 -5.34 -9.03
N VAL A 25 17.18 -5.70 -8.33
CA VAL A 25 17.27 -5.59 -6.87
C VAL A 25 17.18 -4.13 -6.43
N ARG A 26 17.83 -3.21 -7.13
CA ARG A 26 17.78 -1.77 -6.84
C ARG A 26 16.37 -1.20 -7.03
N LYS A 27 15.66 -1.64 -8.06
CA LYS A 27 14.26 -1.26 -8.30
C LYS A 27 13.36 -1.76 -7.16
N LEU A 28 13.48 -3.02 -6.78
CA LEU A 28 12.71 -3.61 -5.68
C LEU A 28 13.01 -2.92 -4.33
N ARG A 29 14.26 -2.56 -4.06
CA ARG A 29 14.65 -1.81 -2.84
C ARG A 29 14.15 -0.37 -2.86
N GLY A 30 14.19 0.31 -4.00
CA GLY A 30 13.73 1.69 -4.15
C GLY A 30 12.22 1.85 -3.93
N GLU A 31 11.43 0.84 -4.30
CA GLU A 31 9.99 0.75 -3.98
C GLU A 31 9.76 0.53 -2.47
N GLN A 32 10.64 -0.21 -1.80
CA GLN A 32 10.56 -0.47 -0.36
C GLN A 32 11.13 0.64 0.54
N GLN A 33 11.99 1.54 0.06
CA GLN A 33 12.65 2.58 0.87
C GLN A 33 11.86 3.88 1.04
N ARG A 34 10.70 4.01 0.39
CA ARG A 34 9.83 5.18 0.57
C ARG A 34 9.02 5.29 1.87
N PRO A 35 8.77 4.25 2.70
CA PRO A 35 7.85 4.34 3.82
C PRO A 35 8.40 5.12 5.02
N GLU A 36 9.72 5.16 5.23
CA GLU A 36 10.25 5.65 6.51
C GLU A 36 10.05 7.16 6.69
N ASN A 37 10.25 7.97 5.65
CA ASN A 37 10.18 9.43 5.79
C ASN A 37 8.75 9.97 5.99
N TYR A 38 7.75 9.48 5.25
CA TYR A 38 6.38 9.98 5.42
C TYR A 38 5.69 9.34 6.62
N ARG A 39 6.02 8.08 6.96
CA ARG A 39 5.47 7.42 8.13
C ARG A 39 5.88 8.12 9.41
N GLU A 40 7.17 8.39 9.58
CA GLU A 40 7.65 9.13 10.74
C GLU A 40 7.02 10.51 10.86
N LYS A 41 6.88 11.23 9.73
CA LYS A 41 6.19 12.53 9.70
C LYS A 41 4.72 12.41 10.11
N SER A 42 3.98 11.45 9.54
CA SER A 42 2.58 11.23 9.88
C SER A 42 2.40 10.89 11.37
N LEU A 43 3.27 10.05 11.94
CA LEU A 43 3.23 9.75 13.37
C LEU A 43 3.54 10.96 14.25
N LYS A 44 4.46 11.84 13.83
CA LYS A 44 4.77 13.09 14.55
C LYS A 44 3.63 14.09 14.47
N LEU A 45 2.96 14.21 13.33
CA LEU A 45 1.88 15.17 13.11
C LEU A 45 0.54 14.71 13.71
N HIS A 46 0.19 13.44 13.53
CA HIS A 46 -1.14 12.92 13.87
C HIS A 46 -1.14 12.06 15.15
N GLY A 47 0.02 11.85 15.76
CA GLY A 47 0.16 11.07 16.99
C GLY A 47 -0.01 9.56 16.79
N TRP A 48 0.09 8.83 17.90
CA TRP A 48 0.00 7.37 17.93
C TRP A 48 -1.44 6.92 18.23
N ILE A 49 -2.39 7.46 17.49
CA ILE A 49 -3.81 7.19 17.64
C ILE A 49 -4.43 6.87 16.28
N CYS A 50 -5.37 5.92 16.25
CA CYS A 50 -6.15 5.65 15.07
C CYS A 50 -7.22 6.74 14.87
N ALA A 51 -7.17 7.46 13.75
CA ALA A 51 -8.12 8.53 13.42
C ALA A 51 -9.58 8.06 13.31
N LYS A 52 -9.81 6.76 13.04
CA LYS A 52 -11.14 6.19 12.81
C LYS A 52 -11.79 5.60 14.06
N CYS A 53 -11.03 4.83 14.86
CA CYS A 53 -11.57 4.15 16.05
C CYS A 53 -11.07 4.72 17.39
N GLY A 54 -10.17 5.70 17.36
CA GLY A 54 -9.63 6.34 18.58
C GLY A 54 -8.69 5.45 19.41
N ARG A 55 -8.35 4.24 18.94
CA ARG A 55 -7.39 3.37 19.64
C ARG A 55 -6.01 4.03 19.67
N GLU A 56 -5.46 4.16 20.86
CA GLU A 56 -4.09 4.62 21.09
C GLU A 56 -3.08 3.46 21.03
N PHE A 57 -1.85 3.80 20.67
CA PHE A 57 -0.74 2.87 20.47
C PHE A 57 0.47 3.33 21.27
N GLU A 58 1.29 2.36 21.65
CA GLU A 58 2.56 2.54 22.32
C GLU A 58 3.69 2.00 21.43
N LEU A 59 4.94 2.28 21.78
CA LEU A 59 6.10 1.84 21.00
C LEU A 59 6.10 0.32 20.72
N SER A 60 5.62 -0.48 21.67
CA SER A 60 5.55 -1.96 21.57
C SER A 60 4.60 -2.44 20.46
N ASN A 61 3.55 -1.68 20.15
CA ASN A 61 2.52 -2.06 19.18
C ASN A 61 2.33 -1.05 18.04
N LEU A 62 3.18 -0.01 17.97
CA LEU A 62 3.11 1.06 16.98
C LEU A 62 3.20 0.58 15.52
N HIS A 63 3.79 -0.60 15.29
CA HIS A 63 3.82 -1.25 13.98
C HIS A 63 2.42 -1.63 13.45
N LEU A 64 1.42 -1.72 14.32
CA LEU A 64 0.01 -1.96 13.97
C LEU A 64 -0.75 -0.67 13.60
N LEU A 65 -0.10 0.49 13.67
CA LEU A 65 -0.61 1.78 13.21
C LEU A 65 0.07 2.13 11.87
N THR A 66 -0.74 2.20 10.82
CA THR A 66 -0.32 2.41 9.44
C THR A 66 -0.75 3.77 8.92
N VAL A 67 -0.03 4.30 7.93
CA VAL A 67 -0.43 5.53 7.23
C VAL A 67 -1.37 5.16 6.10
N HIS A 68 -2.53 5.79 6.06
CA HIS A 68 -3.49 5.75 4.96
C HIS A 68 -3.41 7.04 4.15
N HIS A 69 -3.43 6.93 2.82
CA HIS A 69 -3.51 8.07 1.90
C HIS A 69 -4.97 8.33 1.53
N LYS A 70 -5.53 9.47 1.95
CA LYS A 70 -6.95 9.79 1.80
C LYS A 70 -7.40 9.86 0.34
N ASP A 71 -6.52 10.32 -0.54
CA ASP A 71 -6.78 10.43 -1.99
C ASP A 71 -6.38 9.16 -2.78
N GLY A 72 -5.86 8.13 -2.11
CA GLY A 72 -5.33 6.90 -2.73
C GLY A 72 -4.00 7.07 -3.49
N ASN A 73 -3.47 8.29 -3.61
CA ASN A 73 -2.23 8.58 -4.31
C ASN A 73 -1.03 8.57 -3.37
N HIS A 74 -0.35 7.42 -3.34
CA HIS A 74 0.86 7.16 -2.56
C HIS A 74 2.04 8.09 -2.90
N ASN A 75 1.99 8.82 -4.03
CA ASN A 75 3.02 9.78 -4.43
C ASN A 75 2.72 11.20 -3.95
N TYR A 76 1.47 11.52 -3.57
CA TYR A 76 1.11 12.84 -3.04
C TYR A 76 1.35 12.90 -1.53
N ASN A 77 2.50 13.48 -1.17
CA ASN A 77 3.06 13.45 0.18
C ASN A 77 3.32 14.87 0.70
N PRO A 78 2.26 15.66 0.97
CA PRO A 78 2.41 17.06 1.36
C PRO A 78 3.10 17.17 2.73
N PRO A 79 3.95 18.21 2.94
CA PRO A 79 4.77 18.31 4.15
C PRO A 79 3.96 18.57 5.42
N ASP A 80 2.72 19.05 5.29
CA ASP A 80 1.77 19.27 6.39
C ASP A 80 0.99 17.99 6.77
N GLY A 81 1.19 16.88 6.04
CA GLY A 81 0.50 15.62 6.28
C GLY A 81 -0.99 15.62 5.93
N SER A 82 -1.51 16.64 5.25
CA SER A 82 -2.95 16.79 4.97
C SER A 82 -3.58 15.60 4.23
N ASN A 83 -2.81 14.91 3.37
CA ASN A 83 -3.25 13.71 2.64
C ASN A 83 -3.17 12.41 3.44
N TRP A 84 -2.69 12.44 4.69
CA TRP A 84 -2.49 11.24 5.48
C TRP A 84 -3.46 11.16 6.66
N GLU A 85 -3.68 9.94 7.12
CA GLU A 85 -4.22 9.65 8.44
C GLU A 85 -3.60 8.37 8.99
N ASN A 86 -3.49 8.27 10.32
CA ASN A 86 -2.99 7.07 10.96
C ASN A 86 -4.17 6.15 11.29
N LEU A 87 -4.18 4.94 10.74
CA LEU A 87 -5.24 3.95 10.97
C LEU A 87 -4.65 2.67 11.56
N CYS A 88 -5.40 2.04 12.47
CA CYS A 88 -5.06 0.67 12.85
C CYS A 88 -5.27 -0.25 11.65
N VAL A 89 -4.53 -1.36 11.59
CA VAL A 89 -4.62 -2.33 10.48
C VAL A 89 -6.07 -2.68 10.10
N TYR A 90 -6.96 -2.85 11.09
CA TYR A 90 -8.36 -3.18 10.83
C TYR A 90 -9.17 -2.03 10.21
N CYS A 91 -8.94 -0.79 10.68
CA CYS A 91 -9.61 0.38 10.11
C CYS A 91 -9.08 0.70 8.71
N HIS A 92 -7.79 0.43 8.48
CA HIS A 92 -7.16 0.61 7.19
C HIS A 92 -7.74 -0.35 6.14
N ASP A 93 -7.83 -1.64 6.46
CA ASP A 93 -8.39 -2.65 5.55
C ASP A 93 -9.88 -2.39 5.24
N ASP A 94 -10.66 -1.94 6.22
CA ASP A 94 -12.07 -1.57 6.02
C ASP A 94 -12.22 -0.37 5.06
N GLU A 95 -11.32 0.62 5.12
CA GLU A 95 -11.36 1.79 4.23
C GLU A 95 -11.07 1.42 2.77
N HIS A 96 -10.03 0.60 2.55
CA HIS A 96 -9.73 0.04 1.22
C HIS A 96 -10.88 -0.80 0.69
N SER A 97 -11.48 -1.63 1.54
CA SER A 97 -12.62 -2.48 1.16
C SER A 97 -13.85 -1.66 0.75
N ARG A 98 -14.13 -0.56 1.46
CA ARG A 98 -15.22 0.37 1.13
C ARG A 98 -14.98 1.06 -0.21
N THR A 99 -13.75 1.49 -0.48
CA THR A 99 -13.39 2.15 -1.74
C THR A 99 -13.61 1.23 -2.93
N ILE A 100 -13.10 -0.02 -2.85
CA ILE A 100 -13.30 -1.04 -3.89
C ILE A 100 -14.80 -1.30 -4.13
N LEU A 101 -15.59 -1.40 -3.07
CA LEU A 101 -17.04 -1.59 -3.18
C LEU A 101 -17.72 -0.40 -3.85
N ALA A 102 -17.34 0.82 -3.48
CA ALA A 102 -17.90 2.05 -4.05
C ALA A 102 -17.61 2.13 -5.56
N ASP A 103 -16.38 1.83 -5.98
CA ASP A 103 -15.99 1.79 -7.39
C ASP A 103 -16.84 0.77 -8.18
N TYR A 104 -16.99 -0.44 -7.65
CA TYR A 104 -17.82 -1.49 -8.26
C TYR A 104 -19.29 -1.07 -8.46
N LEU A 105 -19.88 -0.44 -7.44
CA LEU A 105 -21.27 0.03 -7.52
C LEU A 105 -21.42 1.18 -8.53
N ALA A 106 -20.48 2.12 -8.53
CA ALA A 106 -20.48 3.24 -9.46
C ALA A 106 -20.33 2.81 -10.93
N GLU A 107 -19.59 1.74 -11.21
CA GLU A 107 -19.50 1.14 -12.54
C GLU A 107 -20.80 0.45 -12.96
N LYS A 108 -21.47 -0.23 -12.02
CA LYS A 108 -22.74 -0.91 -12.27
C LYS A 108 -23.85 0.07 -12.64
N ASP A 109 -23.93 1.22 -11.97
CA ASP A 109 -24.97 2.23 -12.21
C ASP A 109 -24.79 3.00 -13.54
N LYS A 110 -23.59 2.96 -14.11
CA LYS A 110 -23.28 3.54 -15.44
C LYS A 110 -23.70 2.65 -16.61
N LYS A 111 -24.13 1.42 -16.35
CA LYS A 111 -24.48 0.41 -17.36
C LYS A 111 -25.99 0.25 -17.46
#